data_AF-A0A822A6E7-F1
#
_entry.id   AF-A0A822A6E7-F1
#
_cell.length_a   1.000
_cell.length_b   1.000
_cell.length_c   1.000
_cell.angle_alpha   90.00
_cell.angle_beta   90.00
_cell.angle_gamma   90.00
#
_symmetry.space_group_name_H-M   'P 1'
#
loop_
_entity.id
_entity.type
_entity.pdbx_description
1 polymer ?
#
loop_
_entity_poly.entity_id
_entity_poly.type
_entity_poly.pdbx_seq_one_letter_code
_entity_poly.pdbx_strand_id
1 'polypeptide(L)'
;MWSQTLMKVLVELPQTNQSKQEFMEECRRQYKHNNSQQRQITEFEKTYSSSGAISWYTRNGFLYRIINKALRTQNIIHIFKCRFFIISIFQELAKSYSEFIETLENEIFTVYRGQLMITDEFSKLQANVNGYISFNTFVSTSI
;
A
#
# COMPACT_ATOMS: atom_id res chain seq x y z
N MET A 1 8.68 -10.05 9.27
CA MET A 1 9.68 -9.31 10.08
C MET A 1 10.44 -8.27 9.25
N TRP A 2 11.04 -8.63 8.11
CA TRP A 2 11.73 -7.66 7.23
C TRP A 2 10.85 -6.49 6.74
N SER A 3 9.61 -6.75 6.34
CA SER A 3 8.67 -5.71 5.86
C SER A 3 8.41 -4.62 6.91
N GLN A 4 8.28 -4.98 8.19
CA GLN A 4 8.09 -4.02 9.28
C GLN A 4 9.33 -3.16 9.51
N THR A 5 10.52 -3.75 9.49
CA THR A 5 11.78 -3.01 9.60
C THR A 5 11.98 -2.08 8.41
N LEU A 6 11.71 -2.57 7.19
CA LEU A 6 11.78 -1.76 5.98
C LEU A 6 10.81 -0.56 6.05
N MET A 7 9.57 -0.78 6.48
CA MET A 7 8.60 0.31 6.66
C MET A 7 9.08 1.35 7.67
N LYS A 8 9.64 0.93 8.82
CA LYS A 8 10.22 1.86 9.79
C LYS A 8 11.31 2.73 9.17
N VAL A 9 12.24 2.13 8.41
CA VAL A 9 13.31 2.87 7.72
C VAL A 9 12.73 3.82 6.66
N LEU A 10 11.74 3.37 5.88
CA LEU A 10 11.13 4.20 4.84
C LEU A 10 10.42 5.42 5.41
N VAL A 11 9.76 5.30 6.57
CA VAL A 11 9.02 6.40 7.21
C VAL A 11 9.95 7.50 7.73
N GLU A 12 11.20 7.16 8.08
CA GLU A 12 12.22 8.15 8.44
C GLU A 12 12.78 8.92 7.23
N LEU A 13 12.50 8.48 5.99
CA LEU A 13 12.96 9.18 4.80
C LEU A 13 12.13 10.46 4.59
N PRO A 14 12.77 11.59 4.23
CA PRO A 14 12.04 12.82 3.95
C PRO A 14 11.19 12.66 2.69
N GLN A 15 9.90 13.02 2.80
CA GLN A 15 9.03 13.17 1.64
C GLN A 15 9.33 14.50 0.94
N THR A 16 10.24 14.46 -0.03
CA THR A 16 10.65 15.62 -0.82
C THR A 16 9.88 15.71 -2.13
N ASN A 17 9.91 16.89 -2.77
CA ASN A 17 9.41 17.05 -4.14
C ASN A 17 10.07 16.08 -5.12
N GLN A 18 11.36 15.76 -4.92
CA GLN A 18 12.07 14.77 -5.72
C GLN A 18 11.45 13.37 -5.57
N SER A 19 11.12 12.93 -4.36
CA SER A 19 10.48 11.63 -4.14
C SER A 19 9.10 11.53 -4.82
N LYS A 20 8.35 12.65 -4.85
CA LYS A 20 7.09 12.75 -5.59
C LYS A 20 7.34 12.63 -7.10
N GLN A 21 8.31 13.37 -7.64
CA GLN A 21 8.65 13.33 -9.07
C GLN A 21 9.09 11.93 -9.52
N GLU A 22 10.00 11.28 -8.80
CA GLU A 22 10.45 9.91 -9.09
C GLU A 22 9.28 8.91 -9.09
N PHE A 23 8.34 9.09 -8.15
CA PHE A 23 7.13 8.26 -8.10
C PHE A 23 6.23 8.49 -9.33
N MET A 24 6.01 9.75 -9.71
CA MET A 24 5.18 10.09 -10.88
C MET A 24 5.80 9.56 -12.17
N GLU A 25 7.12 9.68 -12.34
CA GLU A 25 7.85 9.13 -13.49
C GLU A 25 7.71 7.61 -13.57
N GLU A 26 7.88 6.91 -12.45
CA GLU A 26 7.72 5.47 -12.40
C GLU A 26 6.28 5.03 -12.75
N CYS A 27 5.27 5.75 -12.25
CA CYS A 27 3.87 5.52 -12.62
C CYS A 27 3.63 5.73 -14.12
N ARG A 28 4.10 6.85 -14.68
CA ARG A 28 3.96 7.16 -16.11
C ARG A 28 4.65 6.12 -16.98
N ARG A 29 5.82 5.65 -16.55
CA ARG A 29 6.59 4.59 -17.24
C ARG A 29 5.81 3.27 -17.27
N GLN A 30 5.27 2.83 -16.13
CA GLN A 30 4.53 1.55 -16.08
C GLN A 30 3.21 1.58 -16.86
N TYR A 31 2.56 2.74 -16.92
CA TYR A 31 1.26 2.89 -17.59
C TYR A 31 1.35 3.65 -18.92
N LYS A 32 2.52 3.67 -19.57
CA LYS A 32 2.78 4.46 -20.80
C LYS A 32 1.72 4.31 -21.89
N HIS A 33 1.20 3.09 -22.05
CA HIS A 33 0.23 2.75 -23.10
C HIS A 33 -1.23 2.70 -22.60
N ASN A 34 -1.50 3.10 -21.36
CA ASN A 34 -2.84 3.10 -20.79
C ASN A 34 -3.34 4.54 -20.58
N ASN A 35 -4.06 5.07 -21.57
CA ASN A 35 -4.57 6.45 -21.56
C ASN A 35 -5.47 6.75 -20.36
N SER A 36 -6.28 5.79 -19.91
CA SER A 36 -7.14 5.95 -18.72
C SER A 36 -6.29 6.16 -17.46
N GLN A 37 -5.27 5.33 -17.27
CA GLN A 37 -4.35 5.45 -16.13
C GLN A 37 -3.50 6.72 -16.22
N GLN A 38 -3.04 7.14 -17.41
CA GLN A 38 -2.30 8.40 -17.60
C GLN A 38 -3.12 9.64 -17.18
N ARG A 39 -4.44 9.62 -17.42
CA ARG A 39 -5.34 10.69 -16.94
C ARG A 39 -5.43 10.68 -15.41
N GLN A 40 -5.62 9.52 -14.78
CA GLN A 40 -5.63 9.40 -13.32
C GLN A 40 -4.30 9.83 -12.68
N ILE A 41 -3.16 9.49 -13.31
CA ILE A 41 -1.83 9.92 -12.85
C ILE A 41 -1.73 11.45 -12.89
N THR A 42 -2.20 12.07 -13.96
CA THR A 42 -2.19 13.55 -14.10
C THR A 42 -3.15 14.23 -13.12
N GLU A 43 -4.31 13.62 -12.86
CA GLU A 43 -5.25 14.09 -11.84
C GLU A 43 -4.59 14.05 -10.46
N PHE A 44 -4.03 12.90 -10.08
CA PHE A 44 -3.30 12.71 -8.84
C PHE A 44 -2.16 13.73 -8.68
N GLU A 45 -1.34 13.95 -9.71
CA GLU A 45 -0.22 14.88 -9.64
C GLU A 45 -0.64 16.29 -9.19
N LYS A 46 -1.79 16.74 -9.69
CA LYS A 46 -2.34 18.09 -9.51
C LYS A 46 -3.15 18.26 -8.22
N THR A 47 -3.93 17.25 -7.84
CA THR A 47 -4.93 17.39 -6.78
C THR A 47 -4.59 16.65 -5.50
N TYR A 48 -3.53 15.84 -5.51
CA TYR A 48 -3.17 15.02 -4.35
C TYR A 48 -2.76 15.85 -3.12
N SER A 49 -3.38 15.54 -1.99
CA SER A 49 -2.97 15.93 -0.64
C SER A 49 -2.72 14.69 0.22
N SER A 50 -1.83 14.80 1.22
CA SER A 50 -1.49 13.69 2.11
C SER A 50 -2.68 13.17 2.92
N SER A 51 -3.67 14.02 3.22
CA SER A 51 -4.90 13.67 3.93
C SER A 51 -5.90 12.84 3.13
N GLY A 52 -5.62 12.56 1.86
CA GLY A 52 -6.47 11.74 0.99
C GLY A 52 -5.76 10.52 0.41
N ALA A 53 -4.61 10.13 0.93
CA ALA A 53 -3.85 8.97 0.47
C ALA A 53 -4.64 7.65 0.58
N ILE A 54 -5.40 7.40 1.65
CA ILE A 54 -6.26 6.21 1.78
C ILE A 54 -7.33 6.21 0.69
N SER A 55 -8.01 7.34 0.48
CA SER A 55 -9.03 7.49 -0.57
C SER A 55 -8.45 7.22 -1.98
N TRP A 56 -7.27 7.79 -2.26
CA TRP A 56 -6.56 7.56 -3.50
C TRP A 56 -6.09 6.11 -3.67
N TYR A 57 -5.67 5.46 -2.57
CA TYR A 57 -5.21 4.08 -2.57
C TYR A 57 -6.36 3.07 -2.75
N THR A 58 -7.54 3.33 -2.18
CA THR A 58 -8.71 2.43 -2.28
C THR A 58 -9.52 2.65 -3.56
N ARG A 59 -9.40 3.81 -4.21
CA ARG A 59 -9.97 4.06 -5.54
C ARG A 59 -9.43 3.05 -6.56
N ASN A 60 -10.30 2.57 -7.45
CA ASN A 60 -9.88 1.73 -8.57
C ASN A 60 -8.98 2.55 -9.51
N GLY A 61 -7.69 2.24 -9.50
CA GLY A 61 -6.70 2.97 -10.30
C GLY A 61 -5.29 2.40 -10.20
N PHE A 62 -4.33 3.20 -10.68
CA PHE A 62 -2.93 2.82 -10.75
C PHE A 62 -2.29 2.63 -9.36
N LEU A 63 -2.68 3.43 -8.36
CA LEU A 63 -2.06 3.47 -7.04
C LEU A 63 -2.17 2.13 -6.30
N TYR A 64 -3.40 1.60 -6.16
CA TYR A 64 -3.61 0.28 -5.56
C TYR A 64 -2.71 -0.78 -6.21
N ARG A 65 -2.65 -0.79 -7.55
CA ARG A 65 -1.94 -1.81 -8.31
C ARG A 65 -0.43 -1.69 -8.21
N ILE A 66 0.12 -0.48 -8.39
CA ILE A 66 1.56 -0.26 -8.41
C ILE A 66 2.18 -0.47 -7.02
N ILE A 67 1.51 0.03 -5.97
CA ILE A 67 1.98 -0.09 -4.59
C ILE A 67 1.95 -1.55 -4.14
N ASN A 68 0.82 -2.24 -4.32
CA ASN A 68 0.75 -3.65 -3.95
C ASN A 68 1.70 -4.52 -4.77
N LYS A 69 1.96 -4.19 -6.04
CA LYS A 69 2.95 -4.90 -6.85
C LYS A 69 4.38 -4.67 -6.33
N ALA A 70 4.77 -3.43 -6.02
CA ALA A 70 6.08 -3.12 -5.47
C ALA A 70 6.32 -3.86 -4.14
N LEU A 71 5.34 -3.80 -3.24
CA LEU A 71 5.39 -4.46 -1.93
C LEU A 71 5.37 -6.00 -2.03
N ARG A 72 4.53 -6.59 -2.89
CA ARG A 72 4.42 -8.05 -3.07
C ARG A 72 5.67 -8.65 -3.70
N THR A 73 6.27 -7.96 -4.67
CA THR A 73 7.52 -8.41 -5.31
C THR A 73 8.73 -8.18 -4.43
N GLN A 74 8.60 -7.44 -3.33
CA GLN A 74 9.67 -7.09 -2.41
C GLN A 74 10.90 -6.48 -3.12
N ASN A 75 10.69 -5.87 -4.29
CA ASN A 75 11.76 -5.26 -5.05
C ASN A 75 12.09 -3.91 -4.43
N ILE A 76 13.23 -3.84 -3.74
CA ILE A 76 13.67 -2.65 -2.99
C ILE A 76 13.73 -1.41 -3.87
N ILE A 77 14.17 -1.53 -5.12
CA ILE A 77 14.25 -0.41 -6.06
C ILE A 77 12.84 0.14 -6.35
N HIS A 78 11.86 -0.74 -6.61
CA HIS A 78 10.48 -0.31 -6.84
C HIS A 78 9.82 0.25 -5.58
N ILE A 79 10.07 -0.35 -4.42
CA ILE A 79 9.56 0.15 -3.14
C ILE A 79 10.12 1.55 -2.88
N PHE A 80 11.41 1.77 -3.11
CA PHE A 80 12.05 3.07 -2.95
C PHE A 80 11.47 4.11 -3.91
N LYS A 81 11.24 3.77 -5.17
CA LYS A 81 10.54 4.67 -6.12
C LYS A 81 9.10 4.98 -5.70
N CYS A 82 8.45 4.05 -5.01
CA CYS A 82 7.11 4.23 -4.46
C CYS A 82 7.08 4.88 -3.07
N ARG A 83 8.24 5.20 -2.48
CA ARG A 83 8.35 5.65 -1.07
C ARG A 83 7.45 6.82 -0.76
N PHE A 84 7.34 7.79 -1.68
CA PHE A 84 6.52 8.97 -1.49
C PHE A 84 5.09 8.60 -1.06
N PHE A 85 4.43 7.72 -1.82
CA PHE A 85 3.04 7.37 -1.55
C PHE A 85 2.89 6.26 -0.49
N ILE A 86 3.87 5.34 -0.37
CA ILE A 86 3.89 4.35 0.71
C ILE A 86 3.92 5.03 2.08
N ILE A 87 4.78 6.05 2.25
CA ILE A 87 4.89 6.81 3.49
C ILE A 87 3.57 7.55 3.76
N SER A 88 2.97 8.18 2.75
CA SER A 88 1.68 8.86 2.92
C SER A 88 0.56 7.93 3.38
N ILE A 89 0.42 6.73 2.78
CA ILE A 89 -0.58 5.75 3.22
C ILE A 89 -0.31 5.36 4.67
N PHE A 90 0.95 5.09 5.02
CA PHE A 90 1.31 4.68 6.38
C PHE A 90 0.97 5.76 7.41
N GLN A 91 1.29 7.03 7.12
CA GLN A 91 1.00 8.15 8.01
C GLN A 91 -0.51 8.39 8.18
N GLU A 92 -1.28 8.33 7.09
CA GLU A 92 -2.73 8.50 7.18
C GLU A 92 -3.39 7.32 7.92
N LEU A 93 -2.94 6.08 7.68
CA LEU A 93 -3.41 4.91 8.43
C LEU A 93 -3.07 5.01 9.92
N ALA A 94 -1.86 5.46 10.26
CA ALA A 94 -1.47 5.63 11.66
C ALA A 94 -2.36 6.68 12.36
N LYS A 95 -2.67 7.78 11.67
CA LYS A 95 -3.60 8.80 12.17
C LYS A 95 -5.01 8.22 12.35
N SER A 96 -5.56 7.60 11.31
CA SER A 96 -6.91 7.02 11.36
C SER A 96 -7.02 5.89 12.39
N TYR A 97 -5.94 5.14 12.61
CA TYR A 97 -5.89 4.09 13.63
C TYR A 97 -5.99 4.69 15.04
N SER A 98 -5.26 5.76 15.34
CA SER A 98 -5.36 6.43 16.64
C SER A 98 -6.78 6.91 16.93
N GLU A 99 -7.43 7.54 15.94
CA GLU A 99 -8.83 7.98 16.03
C GLU A 99 -9.79 6.80 16.19
N PHE A 100 -9.57 5.71 15.46
CA PHE A 100 -10.42 4.52 15.50
C PHE A 100 -10.30 3.77 16.84
N ILE A 101 -9.10 3.63 17.40
CA ILE A 101 -8.89 2.93 18.67
C ILE A 101 -9.52 3.67 19.84
N GLU A 102 -9.53 5.00 19.84
CA GLU A 102 -10.23 5.79 20.87
C GLU A 102 -11.74 5.49 20.88
N THR A 103 -12.32 5.15 19.73
CA THR A 103 -13.74 4.78 19.61
C THR A 103 -14.01 3.29 19.83
N LEU A 104 -12.97 2.46 19.85
CA LEU A 104 -13.11 1.02 20.02
C LEU A 104 -13.25 0.70 21.51
N GLU A 105 -14.40 0.19 21.94
CA GLU A 105 -14.66 -0.23 23.34
C GLU A 105 -13.93 -1.54 23.71
N ASN A 106 -12.69 -1.73 23.24
CA ASN A 106 -11.92 -2.98 23.31
C ASN A 106 -12.62 -4.20 22.69
N GLU A 107 -13.56 -3.98 21.76
CA GLU A 107 -14.28 -5.05 21.10
C GLU A 107 -13.44 -5.73 20.02
N ILE A 108 -13.44 -7.06 20.03
CA ILE A 108 -12.92 -7.86 18.93
C ILE A 108 -14.01 -7.94 17.87
N PHE A 109 -13.68 -7.48 16.66
CA PHE A 109 -14.57 -7.61 15.50
C PHE A 109 -13.96 -8.53 14.44
N THR A 110 -14.82 -9.21 13.71
CA THR A 110 -14.43 -10.10 12.61
C THR A 110 -14.44 -9.32 11.31
N VAL A 111 -13.44 -9.57 10.46
CA VAL A 111 -13.38 -9.03 9.10
C VAL A 111 -13.03 -10.14 8.12
N TYR A 112 -13.44 -9.95 6.87
CA TYR A 112 -13.27 -10.91 5.80
C TYR A 112 -12.40 -10.33 4.68
N ARG A 113 -11.65 -11.21 4.03
CA ARG A 113 -10.85 -10.88 2.85
C ARG A 113 -10.85 -12.06 1.89
N GLY A 114 -11.32 -11.81 0.67
CA GLY A 114 -11.07 -12.71 -0.45
C GLY A 114 -9.61 -12.59 -0.91
N GLN A 115 -8.94 -13.72 -1.11
CA GLN A 115 -7.57 -13.76 -1.61
C GLN A 115 -7.47 -14.81 -2.71
N LEU A 116 -7.22 -14.35 -3.94
CA LEU A 116 -6.81 -15.25 -5.02
C LEU A 116 -5.37 -15.70 -4.73
N MET A 117 -5.12 -17.00 -4.84
CA MET A 117 -3.79 -17.58 -4.64
C MET A 117 -3.56 -18.77 -5.56
N ILE A 118 -2.29 -19.05 -5.83
CA ILE A 118 -1.88 -20.25 -6.55
C ILE A 118 -1.87 -21.46 -5.61
N THR A 119 -2.05 -22.65 -6.16
CA THR A 119 -2.17 -23.90 -5.38
C THR A 119 -0.99 -24.13 -4.45
N ASP A 120 0.24 -23.88 -4.90
CA ASP A 120 1.44 -24.05 -4.07
C ASP A 120 1.46 -23.11 -2.85
N GLU A 121 0.98 -21.88 -3.00
CA GLU A 121 0.86 -20.93 -1.90
C GLU A 121 -0.22 -21.42 -0.92
N PHE A 122 -1.32 -21.98 -1.43
CA PHE A 122 -2.38 -22.54 -0.60
C PHE A 122 -1.90 -23.75 0.19
N SER A 123 -1.16 -24.67 -0.44
CA SER A 123 -0.57 -25.83 0.25
C SER A 123 0.39 -25.42 1.36
N LYS A 124 1.17 -24.34 1.18
CA LYS A 124 2.01 -23.78 2.25
C LYS A 124 1.17 -23.26 3.42
N LEU A 125 0.04 -22.58 3.15
CA LEU A 125 -0.88 -22.15 4.21
C LEU A 125 -1.51 -23.35 4.93
N GLN A 126 -1.94 -24.39 4.19
CA GLN A 126 -2.50 -25.61 4.76
C GLN A 126 -1.49 -26.37 5.64
N ALA A 127 -0.20 -26.32 5.31
CA ALA A 127 0.86 -26.92 6.13
C ALA A 127 1.24 -26.06 7.36
N ASN A 128 0.81 -24.80 7.41
CA ASN A 128 1.17 -23.82 8.44
C ASN A 128 0.05 -23.61 9.48
N VAL A 129 -0.73 -24.66 9.80
CA VAL A 129 -1.75 -24.61 10.86
C VAL A 129 -1.08 -24.30 12.20
N ASN A 130 -1.67 -23.39 12.98
CA ASN A 130 -1.11 -22.83 14.21
C ASN A 130 0.20 -22.05 14.03
N GLY A 131 0.63 -21.80 12.80
CA GLY A 131 1.78 -20.96 12.48
C GLY A 131 1.43 -19.49 12.31
N TYR A 132 2.46 -18.64 12.18
CA TYR A 132 2.29 -17.23 11.89
C TYR A 132 2.22 -16.97 10.38
N ILE A 133 1.42 -15.98 10.00
CA ILE A 133 1.34 -15.45 8.64
C ILE A 133 1.75 -13.97 8.68
N SER A 134 2.55 -13.54 7.71
CA SER A 134 2.95 -12.15 7.56
C SER A 134 2.51 -11.62 6.21
N PHE A 135 1.86 -10.47 6.21
CA PHE A 135 1.52 -9.75 4.99
C PHE A 135 2.64 -8.77 4.63
N ASN A 136 3.02 -8.77 3.35
CA ASN A 136 4.01 -7.82 2.82
C ASN A 136 3.37 -6.55 2.26
N THR A 137 2.04 -6.47 2.23
CA THR A 137 1.26 -5.38 1.65
C THR A 137 0.28 -4.81 2.68
N PHE A 138 -0.31 -3.64 2.39
CA PHE A 138 -1.48 -3.17 3.14
C PHE A 138 -2.65 -4.14 2.97
N VAL A 139 -3.33 -4.47 4.07
CA VAL A 139 -4.43 -5.42 4.09
C VAL A 139 -5.75 -4.66 4.03
N SER A 140 -6.49 -4.85 2.95
CA SER A 140 -7.86 -4.38 2.80
C SER A 140 -8.83 -5.51 3.13
N THR A 141 -9.85 -5.21 3.93
CA THR A 141 -10.85 -6.16 4.41
C THR A 141 -12.26 -5.55 4.33
N SER A 142 -13.27 -6.38 4.54
CA SER A 142 -14.67 -5.98 4.70
C SER A 142 -15.20 -6.50 6.03
N ILE A 143 -16.16 -5.79 6.63
CA ILE A 143 -16.90 -6.27 7.82
C ILE A 143 -17.86 -7.37 7.38
#